data_AF-A0A7S0CJ09-F1
#
_entry.id   AF-A0A7S0CJ09-F1
#
_cell.length_a   1.000
_cell.length_b   1.000
_cell.length_c   1.000
_cell.angle_alpha   90.00
_cell.angle_beta   90.00
_cell.angle_gamma   90.00
#
_symmetry.space_group_name_H-M   'P 1'
#
loop_
_entity.id
_entity.type
_entity.pdbx_description
1 polymer ?
#
loop_
_entity_poly.entity_id
_entity_poly.type
_entity_poly.pdbx_seq_one_letter_code
_entity_poly.pdbx_strand_id
1 'polypeptide(L)'
;GDPKGDGTGGCSIYGLIDSVEKSTIDVTNSRKRFIKSLYETRELGHYERRKKGVVLASEMGGVLDTVGSQFIITLENGEGMAIDGLNMRGLSLGTVVEDDTGVLDKINALYCDSECRPYTDVRLVRALVLHDPFDDPVGMKLVFNQFGVNEER
;
A
#
# COMPACT_ATOMS: atom_id res chain seq x y z
N GLY A 1 2.36 0.89 -4.57
CA GLY A 1 1.38 -0.21 -4.62
C GLY A 1 0.32 -0.04 -5.71
N ASP A 2 0.70 0.46 -6.88
CA ASP A 2 -0.17 0.50 -8.07
C ASP A 2 0.43 -0.38 -9.16
N PRO A 3 -0.21 -1.50 -9.55
CA PRO A 3 0.29 -2.38 -10.61
C PRO A 3 0.42 -1.70 -11.98
N LYS A 4 -0.37 -0.67 -12.28
CA LYS A 4 -0.26 0.09 -13.54
C LYS A 4 0.94 1.04 -13.53
N GLY A 5 1.28 1.55 -12.34
CA GLY A 5 2.36 2.50 -12.14
C GLY A 5 2.04 3.92 -12.64
N ASP A 6 0.77 4.25 -12.91
CA ASP A 6 0.31 5.57 -13.36
C ASP A 6 -0.48 6.33 -12.27
N GLY A 7 -0.66 5.73 -11.09
CA GLY A 7 -1.41 6.29 -9.97
C GLY A 7 -2.90 5.98 -10.00
N THR A 8 -3.44 5.39 -11.07
CA THR A 8 -4.88 5.16 -11.26
C THR A 8 -5.33 3.73 -10.95
N GLY A 9 -4.39 2.80 -10.84
CA GLY A 9 -4.68 1.40 -10.60
C GLY A 9 -4.76 1.04 -9.12
N GLY A 10 -4.71 -0.26 -8.85
CA GLY A 10 -4.82 -0.82 -7.51
C GLY A 10 -6.24 -1.21 -7.09
N CYS A 11 -6.29 -2.15 -6.17
CA CYS A 11 -7.51 -2.77 -5.63
C CYS A 11 -7.21 -3.46 -4.30
N SER A 12 -8.23 -3.67 -3.50
CA SER A 12 -8.18 -4.54 -2.32
C SER A 12 -8.18 -6.02 -2.74
N ILE A 13 -7.84 -6.90 -1.80
CA ILE A 13 -7.98 -8.35 -1.99
C ILE A 13 -9.43 -8.76 -2.27
N TYR A 14 -10.41 -8.10 -1.66
CA TYR A 14 -11.83 -8.38 -1.87
C TYR A 14 -12.29 -8.03 -3.29
N GLY A 15 -11.67 -7.00 -3.89
CA GLY A 15 -11.89 -6.64 -5.28
C GLY A 15 -11.34 -7.71 -6.23
N LEU A 16 -10.14 -8.23 -5.95
CA LEU A 16 -9.55 -9.33 -6.71
C LEU A 16 -10.39 -10.61 -6.62
N ILE A 17 -10.82 -10.98 -5.40
CA ILE A 17 -11.68 -12.15 -5.19
C ILE A 17 -12.98 -12.01 -5.98
N ASP A 18 -13.68 -10.89 -5.86
CA ASP A 18 -14.95 -10.64 -6.56
C ASP A 18 -14.80 -10.66 -8.09
N SER A 19 -13.68 -10.18 -8.62
CA SER A 19 -13.36 -10.26 -10.05
C SER A 19 -13.13 -11.72 -10.48
N VAL A 20 -12.27 -12.47 -9.76
CA VAL A 20 -11.97 -13.88 -10.07
C VAL A 20 -13.24 -14.74 -9.99
N GLU A 21 -14.08 -14.55 -8.98
CA GLU A 21 -15.38 -15.24 -8.86
C GLU A 21 -16.31 -14.98 -10.04
N LYS A 22 -16.27 -13.76 -10.61
CA LYS A 22 -17.03 -13.38 -11.81
C LYS A 22 -16.33 -13.79 -13.11
N SER A 23 -15.21 -14.50 -13.03
CA SER A 23 -14.36 -14.83 -14.18
C SER A 23 -13.91 -13.59 -14.98
N THR A 24 -13.77 -12.45 -14.30
CA THR A 24 -13.15 -11.24 -14.85
C THR A 24 -11.82 -10.98 -14.14
N ILE A 25 -10.81 -10.51 -14.86
CA ILE A 25 -9.55 -10.05 -14.21
C ILE A 25 -9.62 -8.55 -13.91
N ASP A 26 -10.64 -7.88 -14.47
CA ASP A 26 -10.85 -6.46 -14.31
C ASP A 26 -11.51 -6.12 -12.97
N VAL A 27 -10.71 -5.55 -12.07
CA VAL A 27 -11.12 -5.07 -10.74
C VAL A 27 -11.88 -3.75 -10.78
N THR A 28 -11.90 -3.03 -11.90
CA THR A 28 -12.58 -1.73 -11.99
C THR A 28 -14.10 -1.84 -11.91
N ASN A 29 -14.65 -2.99 -12.27
CA ASN A 29 -16.07 -3.30 -12.16
C ASN A 29 -16.48 -3.88 -10.80
N SER A 30 -15.51 -4.15 -9.91
CA SER A 30 -15.80 -4.69 -8.58
C SER A 30 -16.26 -3.59 -7.62
N ARG A 31 -17.42 -3.78 -7.01
CA ARG A 31 -17.88 -2.93 -5.88
C ARG A 31 -17.05 -3.13 -4.60
N LYS A 32 -16.20 -4.16 -4.57
CA LYS A 32 -15.28 -4.46 -3.47
C LYS A 32 -13.85 -4.00 -3.76
N ARG A 33 -13.64 -3.23 -4.83
CA ARG A 33 -12.31 -2.71 -5.23
C ARG A 33 -11.61 -1.96 -4.10
N PHE A 34 -12.36 -1.31 -3.22
CA PHE A 34 -11.82 -0.52 -2.12
C PHE A 34 -12.36 -0.98 -0.76
N ILE A 35 -11.59 -0.70 0.28
CA ILE A 35 -12.00 -0.83 1.68
C ILE A 35 -12.19 0.56 2.28
N LYS A 36 -13.01 0.63 3.33
CA LYS A 36 -13.26 1.88 4.05
C LYS A 36 -12.05 2.28 4.89
N SER A 37 -11.77 3.57 4.94
CA SER A 37 -10.64 4.15 5.68
C SER A 37 -10.89 4.14 7.20
N LEU A 38 -12.14 3.98 7.61
CA LEU A 38 -12.57 4.10 9.00
C LEU A 38 -12.66 2.77 9.77
N TYR A 39 -12.30 1.63 9.19
CA TYR A 39 -12.22 0.39 9.97
C TYR A 39 -10.94 0.39 10.82
N GLU A 40 -11.14 0.56 12.14
CA GLU A 40 -10.32 -0.02 13.22
C GLU A 40 -8.83 0.35 13.30
N THR A 41 -8.36 1.34 12.53
CA THR A 41 -6.94 1.75 12.63
C THR A 41 -6.73 2.86 13.64
N ARG A 42 -5.62 2.73 14.38
CA ARG A 42 -5.17 3.72 15.36
C ARG A 42 -4.75 4.99 14.64
N GLU A 43 -5.23 6.14 15.11
CA GLU A 43 -4.68 7.42 14.68
C GLU A 43 -3.21 7.52 15.10
N LEU A 44 -2.37 8.02 14.18
CA LEU A 44 -0.96 8.22 14.48
C LEU A 44 -0.78 9.44 15.38
N GLY A 45 -0.07 9.24 16.49
CA GLY A 45 0.28 10.33 17.38
C GLY A 45 1.25 11.31 16.73
N HIS A 46 1.33 12.53 17.27
CA HIS A 46 2.19 13.60 16.75
C HIS A 46 3.66 13.20 16.54
N TYR A 47 4.23 12.40 17.46
CA TYR A 47 5.59 11.90 17.29
C TYR A 47 5.72 10.91 16.13
N GLU A 48 4.74 10.04 15.95
CA GLU A 48 4.76 9.01 14.90
C GLU A 48 4.60 9.61 13.52
N ARG A 49 3.78 10.66 13.40
CA ARG A 49 3.59 11.42 12.17
C ARG A 49 4.86 12.07 11.64
N ARG A 50 5.87 12.24 12.50
CA ARG A 50 7.18 12.83 12.18
C ARG A 50 8.28 11.79 11.97
N LYS A 51 7.96 10.50 11.98
CA LYS A 51 8.96 9.44 11.81
C LYS A 51 9.17 9.12 10.34
N LYS A 52 10.42 8.79 10.02
CA LYS A 52 10.80 8.04 8.82
C LYS A 52 10.38 6.58 8.96
N GLY A 53 10.02 5.94 7.85
CA GLY A 53 9.65 4.53 7.77
C GLY A 53 8.20 4.23 8.14
N VAL A 54 7.33 5.22 8.35
CA VAL A 54 5.90 4.98 8.59
C VAL A 54 5.24 4.55 7.29
N VAL A 55 4.46 3.47 7.34
CA VAL A 55 3.76 2.91 6.18
C VAL A 55 2.26 3.20 6.30
N LEU A 56 1.68 3.85 5.29
CA LEU A 56 0.26 4.21 5.27
C LEU A 56 -0.41 3.82 3.96
N ALA A 57 -1.56 3.16 4.02
CA ALA A 57 -2.44 3.01 2.88
C ALA A 57 -3.27 4.29 2.69
N SER A 58 -3.17 4.94 1.54
CA SER A 58 -3.84 6.21 1.28
C SER A 58 -5.17 6.04 0.56
N GLU A 59 -6.10 6.94 0.82
CA GLU A 59 -7.27 7.13 -0.05
C GLU A 59 -6.82 7.53 -1.47
N MET A 60 -7.48 6.96 -2.48
CA MET A 60 -7.18 7.23 -3.88
C MET A 60 -7.76 8.58 -4.30
N GLY A 61 -6.90 9.48 -4.78
CA GLY A 61 -7.32 10.81 -5.27
C GLY A 61 -8.07 11.65 -4.23
N GLY A 62 -7.86 11.40 -2.93
CA GLY A 62 -8.55 12.10 -1.83
C GLY A 62 -10.03 11.73 -1.67
N VAL A 63 -10.50 10.69 -2.36
CA VAL A 63 -11.89 10.22 -2.28
C VAL A 63 -12.06 9.31 -1.06
N LEU A 64 -13.05 9.60 -0.23
CA LEU A 64 -13.33 8.84 0.99
C LEU A 64 -13.57 7.35 0.70
N ASP A 65 -13.07 6.48 1.60
CA ASP A 65 -13.30 5.03 1.55
C ASP A 65 -12.80 4.35 0.26
N THR A 66 -11.74 4.90 -0.34
CA THR A 66 -11.11 4.36 -1.55
C THR A 66 -9.74 3.75 -1.30
N VAL A 67 -9.54 3.15 -0.12
CA VAL A 67 -8.28 2.48 0.19
C VAL A 67 -8.17 1.19 -0.62
N GLY A 68 -7.13 1.09 -1.44
CA GLY A 68 -6.85 -0.08 -2.27
C GLY A 68 -5.51 -0.73 -1.91
N SER A 69 -4.70 -1.04 -2.92
CA SER A 69 -3.32 -1.54 -2.74
C SER A 69 -2.26 -0.44 -2.68
N GLN A 70 -2.65 0.82 -2.90
CA GLN A 70 -1.71 1.94 -2.89
C GLN A 70 -1.37 2.32 -1.45
N PHE A 71 -0.08 2.49 -1.19
CA PHE A 71 0.45 2.90 0.10
C PHE A 71 1.70 3.75 -0.11
N ILE A 72 2.03 4.53 0.91
CA ILE A 72 3.22 5.37 1.00
C ILE A 72 4.11 4.92 2.14
N ILE A 73 5.40 5.24 2.04
CA ILE A 73 6.37 5.09 3.12
C ILE A 73 7.01 6.45 3.35
N THR A 74 7.07 6.93 4.59
CA THR A 74 7.73 8.19 4.91
C THR A 74 9.25 8.02 4.81
N LEU A 75 9.93 8.94 4.12
CA LEU A 75 11.37 8.81 3.82
C LEU A 75 12.27 9.67 4.69
N GLU A 76 11.70 10.62 5.43
CA GLU A 76 12.44 11.56 6.28
C GLU A 76 11.70 11.77 7.60
N ASN A 77 12.41 12.26 8.62
CA ASN A 77 11.86 12.57 9.93
C ASN A 77 12.03 14.06 10.29
N GLY A 78 11.31 14.51 11.32
CA GLY A 78 11.43 15.85 11.87
C GLY A 78 10.14 16.66 11.81
N GLU A 79 10.21 17.89 12.34
CA GLU A 79 9.10 18.85 12.34
C GLU A 79 8.81 19.33 10.91
N GLY A 80 7.53 19.29 10.51
CA GLY A 80 7.11 19.61 9.14
C GLY A 80 7.51 18.56 8.09
N MET A 81 8.07 17.41 8.51
CA MET A 81 8.47 16.30 7.64
C MET A 81 7.51 15.11 7.76
N ALA A 82 7.74 14.05 6.98
CA ALA A 82 6.90 12.86 6.91
C ALA A 82 5.43 13.20 6.61
N ILE A 83 4.52 13.05 7.57
CA ILE A 83 3.10 13.40 7.45
C ILE A 83 2.65 14.41 8.51
N ASP A 84 3.61 15.13 9.07
CA ASP A 84 3.35 16.22 10.00
C ASP A 84 2.60 17.36 9.30
N GLY A 85 1.54 17.86 9.92
CA GLY A 85 0.67 18.87 9.32
C GLY A 85 -0.15 18.43 8.10
N LEU A 86 0.11 17.25 7.50
CA LEU A 86 -0.67 16.74 6.38
C LEU A 86 -1.98 16.13 6.88
N ASN A 87 -3.12 16.57 6.34
CA ASN A 87 -4.41 15.91 6.59
C ASN A 87 -4.55 14.67 5.71
N MET A 88 -3.66 13.68 5.91
CA MET A 88 -3.73 12.41 5.21
C MET A 88 -4.81 11.54 5.82
N ARG A 89 -5.74 11.10 4.98
CA ARG A 89 -6.75 10.10 5.34
C ARG A 89 -6.37 8.75 4.74
N GLY A 90 -6.51 7.71 5.54
CA GLY A 90 -6.07 6.38 5.18
C GLY A 90 -5.86 5.50 6.42
N LEU A 91 -5.19 4.37 6.20
CA LEU A 91 -4.91 3.37 7.23
C LEU A 91 -3.42 3.38 7.57
N SER A 92 -3.08 3.45 8.86
CA SER A 92 -1.71 3.16 9.30
C SER A 92 -1.49 1.65 9.25
N LEU A 93 -0.53 1.21 8.45
CA LEU A 93 -0.19 -0.21 8.28
C LEU A 93 0.94 -0.65 9.21
N GLY A 94 1.79 0.27 9.64
CA GLY A 94 2.91 -0.03 10.52
C GLY A 94 4.10 0.89 10.32
N THR A 95 5.28 0.42 10.70
CA THR A 95 6.54 1.15 10.58
C THR A 95 7.66 0.18 10.21
N VAL A 96 8.58 0.62 9.37
CA VAL A 96 9.82 -0.09 9.03
C VAL A 96 10.67 -0.20 10.28
N VAL A 97 11.02 -1.44 10.64
CA VAL A 97 11.85 -1.74 11.84
C VAL A 97 13.32 -1.86 11.48
N GLU A 98 13.63 -2.44 10.32
CA GLU A 98 15.00 -2.71 9.85
C GLU A 98 15.21 -2.09 8.46
N ASP A 99 16.28 -1.30 8.31
CA ASP A 99 16.73 -0.72 7.03
C ASP A 99 18.27 -0.64 7.00
N ASP A 100 18.93 -1.76 7.29
CA ASP A 100 20.38 -1.82 7.49
C ASP A 100 21.19 -1.39 6.27
N THR A 101 20.58 -1.45 5.08
CA THR A 101 21.23 -1.07 3.82
C THR A 101 20.87 0.35 3.35
N GLY A 102 20.10 1.11 4.15
CA GLY A 102 19.70 2.48 3.86
C GLY A 102 18.86 2.60 2.59
N VAL A 103 17.94 1.68 2.36
CA VAL A 103 17.06 1.67 1.19
C VAL A 103 16.18 2.92 1.16
N LEU A 104 15.65 3.36 2.32
CA LEU A 104 14.80 4.55 2.36
C LEU A 104 15.58 5.81 1.97
N ASP A 105 16.84 5.93 2.37
CA ASP A 105 17.70 7.05 1.98
C ASP A 105 18.03 7.01 0.48
N LYS A 106 18.30 5.81 -0.05
CA LYS A 106 18.53 5.63 -1.49
C LYS A 106 17.31 6.01 -2.32
N ILE A 107 16.10 5.68 -1.85
CA ILE A 107 14.85 6.10 -2.50
C ILE A 107 14.69 7.63 -2.42
N ASN A 108 14.95 8.23 -1.26
CA ASN A 108 14.83 9.67 -1.06
C ASN A 108 15.79 10.49 -1.93
N ALA A 109 16.97 9.93 -2.25
CA ALA A 109 17.99 10.58 -3.06
C ALA A 109 17.73 10.51 -4.58
N LEU A 110 16.63 9.87 -5.02
CA LEU A 110 16.33 9.76 -6.44
C LEU A 110 15.91 11.10 -7.04
N TYR A 111 16.42 11.38 -8.24
CA TYR A 111 15.94 12.50 -9.03
C TYR A 111 14.56 12.19 -9.60
N CYS A 112 13.64 13.13 -9.42
CA CYS A 112 12.30 13.06 -9.97
C CYS A 112 12.09 14.10 -11.07
N ASP A 113 11.11 13.84 -11.93
CA ASP A 113 10.55 14.83 -12.83
C ASP A 113 9.67 15.86 -12.08
N SER A 114 9.05 16.76 -12.84
CA SER A 114 8.16 17.80 -12.31
C SER A 114 6.90 17.28 -11.64
N GLU A 115 6.51 16.01 -11.89
CA GLU A 115 5.36 15.37 -11.28
C GLU A 115 5.75 14.50 -10.08
N CYS A 116 6.99 14.65 -9.59
CA CYS A 116 7.56 13.87 -8.50
C CYS A 116 7.67 12.36 -8.81
N ARG A 117 7.73 11.97 -10.09
CA ARG A 117 8.03 10.59 -10.50
C ARG A 117 9.54 10.42 -10.65
N PRO A 118 10.17 9.40 -10.02
CA PRO A 118 11.58 9.13 -10.21
C PRO A 118 11.94 8.83 -11.67
N TYR A 119 13.06 9.37 -12.15
CA TYR A 119 13.59 9.05 -13.50
C TYR A 119 14.04 7.60 -13.63
N THR A 120 14.35 6.96 -12.51
CA THR A 120 14.75 5.55 -12.45
C THR A 120 13.59 4.71 -11.93
N ASP A 121 13.31 3.60 -12.61
CA ASP A 121 12.31 2.63 -12.16
C ASP A 121 12.77 1.94 -10.86
N VAL A 122 12.00 2.12 -9.79
CA VAL A 122 12.15 1.40 -8.51
C VAL A 122 10.99 0.43 -8.35
N ARG A 123 11.29 -0.85 -8.15
CA ARG A 123 10.30 -1.94 -8.15
C ARG A 123 10.46 -2.80 -6.91
N LEU A 124 9.33 -3.20 -6.32
CA LEU A 124 9.29 -4.26 -5.32
C LEU A 124 9.44 -5.60 -6.05
N VAL A 125 10.57 -6.27 -5.86
CA VAL A 125 10.86 -7.55 -6.53
C VAL A 125 10.21 -8.72 -5.80
N ARG A 126 10.21 -8.68 -4.47
CA ARG A 126 9.65 -9.73 -3.62
C ARG A 126 9.13 -9.13 -2.31
N ALA A 127 8.04 -9.69 -1.80
CA ALA A 127 7.55 -9.48 -0.45
C ALA A 127 7.48 -10.85 0.26
N LEU A 128 7.89 -10.91 1.53
CA LEU A 128 7.82 -12.12 2.35
C LEU A 128 7.03 -11.81 3.62
N VAL A 129 6.06 -12.65 3.95
CA VAL A 129 5.32 -12.57 5.22
C VAL A 129 6.07 -13.38 6.25
N LEU A 130 6.63 -12.71 7.27
CA LEU A 130 7.41 -13.37 8.33
C LEU A 130 6.53 -14.11 9.34
N HIS A 131 5.37 -13.54 9.63
CA HIS A 131 4.38 -14.10 10.55
C HIS A 131 3.00 -13.59 10.15
N ASP A 132 2.07 -14.52 9.89
CA ASP A 132 0.68 -14.21 9.59
C ASP A 132 -0.23 -14.63 10.76
N PRO A 133 -0.74 -13.67 11.56
CA PRO A 133 -1.63 -13.98 12.68
C PRO A 133 -3.10 -14.03 12.28
N PHE A 134 -3.45 -13.81 11.01
CA PHE A 134 -4.83 -13.66 10.56
C PHE A 134 -5.30 -14.85 9.72
N ASP A 135 -6.61 -15.09 9.72
CA ASP A 135 -7.20 -16.08 8.83
C ASP A 135 -7.32 -15.54 7.39
N ASP A 136 -7.04 -16.41 6.42
CA ASP A 136 -7.18 -16.09 4.99
C ASP A 136 -8.64 -15.73 4.64
N PRO A 137 -8.90 -14.60 3.95
CA PRO A 137 -10.22 -14.27 3.44
C PRO A 137 -10.82 -15.38 2.56
N VAL A 138 -12.13 -15.60 2.70
CA VAL A 138 -12.88 -16.52 1.84
C VAL A 138 -12.69 -16.14 0.37
N GLY A 139 -12.20 -17.09 -0.45
CA GLY A 139 -11.93 -16.88 -1.87
C GLY A 139 -10.47 -16.52 -2.21
N MET A 140 -9.61 -16.27 -1.22
CA MET A 140 -8.19 -15.94 -1.44
C MET A 140 -7.44 -17.03 -2.23
N LYS A 141 -7.73 -18.31 -1.97
CA LYS A 141 -7.14 -19.44 -2.71
C LYS A 141 -7.48 -19.44 -4.20
N LEU A 142 -8.66 -18.93 -4.57
CA LEU A 142 -9.03 -18.78 -5.99
C LEU A 142 -8.12 -17.77 -6.69
N VAL A 143 -7.81 -16.68 -6.00
CA VAL A 143 -6.88 -15.66 -6.49
C VAL A 143 -5.48 -16.26 -6.66
N PHE A 144 -4.98 -17.00 -5.67
CA PHE A 144 -3.66 -17.65 -5.77
C PHE A 144 -3.56 -18.62 -6.95
N ASN A 145 -4.56 -19.48 -7.12
CA ASN A 145 -4.62 -20.40 -8.26
C ASN A 145 -4.66 -19.65 -9.60
N GLN A 146 -5.45 -18.56 -9.68
CA GLN A 146 -5.56 -17.73 -10.89
C GLN A 146 -4.21 -17.10 -11.30
N PHE A 147 -3.37 -16.75 -10.31
CA PHE A 147 -2.08 -16.11 -10.55
C PHE A 147 -0.88 -17.07 -10.42
N GLY A 148 -1.12 -18.38 -10.30
CA GLY A 148 -0.06 -19.39 -10.24
C GLY A 148 0.82 -19.31 -8.99
N VAL A 149 0.27 -18.80 -7.87
CA VAL A 149 0.96 -18.76 -6.58
C VAL A 149 0.75 -20.09 -5.88
N ASN A 150 1.80 -20.90 -5.80
CA ASN A 150 1.78 -22.13 -5.01
C ASN A 150 1.96 -21.78 -3.52
N GLU A 151 1.03 -22.21 -2.67
CA GLU A 151 1.18 -22.13 -1.21
C GLU A 151 2.28 -23.11 -0.76
N GLU A 152 3.55 -22.78 -0.97
CA GLU A 152 4.62 -23.34 -0.14
C GLU A 152 4.63 -22.55 1.17
N ARG A 153 3.81 -22.99 2.12
CA ARG A 153 3.83 -22.52 3.51
C ARG A 153 5.09 -23.00 4.22
#